data_AF-A0A1I7I3V9-F1
#
_entry.id   AF-A0A1I7I3V9-F1
#
_cell.length_a   1.000
_cell.length_b   1.000
_cell.length_c   1.000
_cell.angle_alpha   90.00
_cell.angle_beta   90.00
_cell.angle_gamma   90.00
#
_symmetry.space_group_name_H-M   'P 1'
#
loop_
_entity.id
_entity.type
_entity.pdbx_description
1 polymer ?
#
loop_
_entity_poly.entity_id
_entity_poly.type
_entity_poly.pdbx_seq_one_letter_code
_entity_poly.pdbx_strand_id
1 'polypeptide(L)'
;MNINELRKKNNLSQDEFANLFHVSRQTVSSWENGKSYPDVEMLIKISQHFGISVDDLVKNEMHLTTSNKPKMKSRLWLIALSIFVLICVIAVGIWNKHNSQSVNFSMKDDKTYRSNDTAQTSLTVAKGYFTVPKAGKLEVKVNATTDNGNLHLTIVDNNNHHYYQIDGDDLKDSQKLYFKSGDYCIRITADAYTEKVVSLDYNIKVNS
;
A
#
# COMPACT_ATOMS: atom_id res chain seq x y z
N MET A 1 48.37 22.48 2.80
CA MET A 1 48.77 22.14 1.42
C MET A 1 49.93 21.14 1.52
N ASN A 2 49.84 19.95 0.91
CA ASN A 2 50.94 18.97 0.95
C ASN A 2 51.87 19.12 -0.28
N ILE A 3 53.11 18.63 -0.19
CA ILE A 3 54.14 18.60 -1.25
C ILE A 3 53.58 18.04 -2.57
N ASN A 4 52.72 17.01 -2.51
CA ASN A 4 52.05 16.45 -3.70
C ASN A 4 51.13 17.47 -4.39
N GLU A 5 50.33 18.20 -3.62
CA GLU A 5 49.43 19.23 -4.14
C GLU A 5 50.22 20.41 -4.71
N LEU A 6 51.28 20.81 -4.01
CA LEU A 6 52.19 21.87 -4.43
C LEU A 6 52.86 21.52 -5.77
N ARG A 7 53.39 20.31 -5.89
CA ARG A 7 54.04 19.83 -7.11
C ARG A 7 53.06 19.80 -8.28
N LYS A 8 51.86 19.23 -8.08
CA LYS A 8 50.81 19.15 -9.12
C LYS A 8 50.31 20.52 -9.54
N LYS A 9 50.14 21.46 -8.62
CA LYS A 9 49.72 22.84 -8.92
C LYS A 9 50.72 23.56 -9.84
N ASN A 10 52.00 23.19 -9.76
CA ASN A 10 53.07 23.73 -10.59
C ASN A 10 53.41 22.84 -11.81
N ASN A 11 52.58 21.83 -12.10
CA ASN A 11 52.76 20.88 -13.22
C ASN A 11 54.12 20.16 -13.25
N LEU A 12 54.73 19.96 -12.08
CA LEU A 12 56.02 19.28 -11.96
C LEU A 12 55.83 17.76 -11.81
N SER A 13 56.70 16.96 -12.41
CA SER A 13 56.88 15.54 -12.10
C SER A 13 57.69 15.35 -10.80
N GLN A 14 57.64 14.15 -10.20
CA GLN A 14 58.43 13.86 -9.00
C GLN A 14 59.94 14.01 -9.26
N ASP A 15 60.38 13.68 -10.48
CA ASP A 15 61.76 13.82 -10.92
C ASP A 15 62.16 15.30 -11.06
N GLU A 16 61.32 16.13 -11.67
CA GLU A 16 61.57 17.57 -11.77
C GLU A 16 61.59 18.25 -10.39
N PHE A 17 60.67 17.89 -9.50
CA PHE A 17 60.66 18.39 -8.13
C PHE A 17 61.90 17.93 -7.34
N ALA A 18 62.31 16.69 -7.51
CA ALA A 18 63.50 16.14 -6.88
C ALA A 18 64.76 16.89 -7.32
N ASN A 19 64.86 17.19 -8.63
CA ASN A 19 65.97 17.94 -9.21
C ASN A 19 66.02 19.39 -8.68
N LEU A 20 64.88 20.05 -8.49
CA LEU A 20 64.81 21.42 -7.97
C LEU A 20 65.39 21.55 -6.55
N PHE A 21 65.22 20.52 -5.72
CA PHE A 21 65.65 20.55 -4.31
C PHE A 21 66.85 19.63 -4.03
N HIS A 22 67.50 19.13 -5.08
CA HIS A 22 68.68 18.26 -5.01
C HIS A 22 68.47 17.03 -4.10
N VAL A 23 67.29 16.41 -4.20
CA VAL A 23 66.96 15.16 -3.50
C VAL A 23 66.67 14.05 -4.49
N SER A 24 66.56 12.81 -4.02
CA SER A 24 66.16 11.70 -4.89
C SER A 24 64.65 11.73 -5.15
N ARG A 25 64.23 11.23 -6.33
CA ARG A 25 62.81 10.97 -6.63
C ARG A 25 62.14 10.10 -5.55
N GLN A 26 62.87 9.14 -5.00
CA GLN A 26 62.40 8.26 -3.93
C GLN A 26 62.13 9.05 -2.64
N THR A 27 62.96 10.04 -2.32
CA THR A 27 62.79 10.97 -1.20
C THR A 27 61.51 11.78 -1.36
N VAL A 28 61.28 12.36 -2.55
CA VAL A 28 60.03 13.10 -2.85
C VAL A 28 58.81 12.17 -2.74
N SER A 29 58.89 10.96 -3.30
CA SER A 29 57.82 9.96 -3.16
C SER A 29 57.58 9.59 -1.70
N SER A 30 58.62 9.49 -0.88
CA SER A 30 58.51 9.22 0.55
C SER A 30 57.78 10.34 1.29
N TRP A 31 58.10 11.60 0.98
CA TRP A 31 57.42 12.78 1.51
C TRP A 31 55.95 12.85 1.09
N GLU A 32 55.66 12.64 -0.18
CA GLU A 32 54.29 12.68 -0.70
C GLU A 32 53.40 11.56 -0.13
N ASN A 33 54.01 10.44 0.26
CA ASN A 33 53.32 9.29 0.85
C ASN A 33 53.39 9.24 2.39
N GLY A 34 53.96 10.27 3.04
CA GLY A 34 54.05 10.35 4.51
C GLY A 34 54.99 9.32 5.17
N LYS A 35 55.90 8.70 4.40
CA LYS A 35 56.87 7.71 4.91
C LYS A 35 58.07 8.37 5.60
N SER A 36 58.41 9.59 5.19
CA SER A 36 59.38 10.46 5.85
C SER A 36 58.96 11.91 5.62
N TYR A 37 59.58 12.84 6.34
CA TYR A 37 59.30 14.28 6.20
C TYR A 37 60.57 15.02 5.75
N PRO A 38 60.42 16.10 4.97
CA PRO A 38 61.54 17.02 4.78
C PRO A 38 61.91 17.63 6.12
N ASP A 39 63.21 17.85 6.34
CA ASP A 39 63.67 18.58 7.51
C ASP A 39 63.25 20.06 7.44
N VAL A 40 63.44 20.78 8.56
CA VAL A 40 63.06 22.18 8.68
C VAL A 40 63.75 23.04 7.61
N GLU A 41 65.01 22.75 7.28
CA GLU A 41 65.75 23.47 6.25
C GLU A 41 65.12 23.28 4.86
N MET A 42 64.73 22.06 4.52
CA MET A 42 64.06 21.70 3.28
C MET A 42 62.66 22.32 3.19
N LEU A 43 61.92 22.35 4.30
CA LEU A 43 60.63 23.04 4.35
C LEU A 43 60.77 24.54 4.08
N ILE A 44 61.82 25.18 4.61
CA ILE A 44 62.13 26.60 4.34
C ILE A 44 62.48 26.79 2.85
N LYS A 45 63.31 25.92 2.27
CA LYS A 45 63.66 25.98 0.83
C LYS A 45 62.43 25.86 -0.07
N ILE A 46 61.55 24.92 0.21
CA ILE A 46 60.29 24.72 -0.52
C ILE A 46 59.38 25.95 -0.36
N SER A 47 59.23 26.45 0.87
CA SER A 47 58.45 27.65 1.19
C SER A 47 58.93 28.88 0.40
N GLN A 48 60.23 29.13 0.37
CA GLN A 48 60.83 30.24 -0.37
C GLN A 48 60.68 30.09 -1.88
N HIS A 49 60.90 28.88 -2.41
CA HIS A 49 60.83 28.63 -3.85
C HIS A 49 59.42 28.85 -4.42
N PHE A 50 58.39 28.42 -3.69
CA PHE A 50 56.99 28.52 -4.15
C PHE A 50 56.20 29.68 -3.55
N GLY A 51 56.82 30.52 -2.71
CA GLY A 51 56.17 31.69 -2.11
C GLY A 51 55.01 31.35 -1.17
N ILE A 52 55.09 30.23 -0.45
CA ILE A 52 54.07 29.75 0.51
C ILE A 52 54.63 29.80 1.92
N SER A 53 53.79 29.92 2.95
CA SER A 53 54.30 29.87 4.32
C SER A 53 54.68 28.44 4.72
N VAL A 54 55.70 28.31 5.60
CA VAL A 54 56.05 26.99 6.18
C VAL A 54 54.87 26.39 6.94
N ASP A 55 54.06 27.23 7.56
CA ASP A 55 52.82 26.84 8.24
C ASP A 55 51.79 26.22 7.28
N ASP A 56 51.68 26.71 6.04
CA ASP A 56 50.83 26.11 5.00
C ASP A 56 51.30 24.71 4.53
N LEU A 57 52.61 24.44 4.63
CA LEU A 57 53.21 23.13 4.35
C LEU A 57 52.95 22.12 5.48
N VAL A 58 52.84 22.58 6.72
CA VAL A 58 52.71 21.74 7.92
C VAL A 58 51.24 21.54 8.34
N LYS A 59 50.33 22.46 7.99
CA LYS A 59 48.92 22.51 8.45
C LYS A 59 48.00 21.32 8.11
N ASN A 60 48.45 20.29 7.39
CA ASN A 60 47.58 19.23 6.88
C ASN A 60 47.31 18.05 7.85
N GLU A 61 47.64 18.19 9.14
CA GLU A 61 47.33 17.17 10.15
C GLU A 61 45.97 17.41 10.85
N MET A 62 45.35 18.58 10.70
CA MET A 62 44.05 18.88 11.35
C MET A 62 42.82 18.70 10.45
N HIS A 63 42.90 17.88 9.39
CA HIS A 63 41.72 17.57 8.58
C HIS A 63 41.66 16.11 8.09
N LEU A 64 42.06 15.15 8.94
CA LEU A 64 41.89 13.71 8.70
C LEU A 64 40.45 13.20 8.94
N THR A 65 39.43 14.06 8.94
CA THR A 65 38.03 13.62 9.03
C THR A 65 37.08 14.32 8.07
N THR A 66 37.49 14.77 6.88
CA THR A 66 36.49 15.12 5.85
C THR A 66 37.00 14.99 4.41
N SER A 67 37.36 13.78 3.97
CA SER A 67 37.22 13.44 2.55
C SER A 67 37.24 11.93 2.32
N ASN A 68 36.13 11.29 2.65
CA ASN A 68 35.73 10.06 1.97
C ASN A 68 34.23 10.16 1.76
N LYS A 69 33.81 10.83 0.67
CA LYS A 69 32.47 10.57 0.12
C LYS A 69 32.59 9.28 -0.67
N PRO A 70 32.10 8.12 -0.17
CA PRO A 70 32.06 6.93 -0.98
C PRO A 70 31.16 7.18 -2.19
N LYS A 71 31.74 7.23 -3.40
CA LYS A 71 31.01 7.20 -4.68
C LYS A 71 30.12 5.95 -4.83
N MET A 72 30.23 4.99 -3.91
CA MET A 72 29.42 3.77 -3.83
C MET A 72 28.09 3.93 -3.08
N LYS A 73 27.78 5.09 -2.47
CA LYS A 73 26.46 5.35 -1.84
C LYS A 73 25.35 5.64 -2.85
N SER A 74 25.67 6.12 -4.06
CA SER A 74 24.67 6.50 -5.06
C SER A 74 23.88 5.31 -5.60
N ARG A 75 24.54 4.17 -5.89
CA ARG A 75 23.87 2.96 -6.38
C ARG A 75 23.14 2.20 -5.29
N LEU A 76 23.69 2.16 -4.07
CA LEU A 76 23.03 1.53 -2.92
C LEU A 76 21.71 2.24 -2.56
N TRP A 77 21.67 3.57 -2.67
CA TRP A 77 20.44 4.33 -2.42
C TRP A 77 19.37 4.09 -3.49
N LEU A 78 19.75 3.87 -4.75
CA LEU A 78 18.81 3.48 -5.81
C LEU A 78 18.22 2.08 -5.61
N ILE A 79 19.02 1.14 -5.10
CA ILE A 79 18.54 -0.21 -4.74
C ILE A 79 17.61 -0.15 -3.52
N ALA A 80 17.95 0.66 -2.51
CA ALA A 80 17.07 0.86 -1.36
C ALA A 80 15.74 1.52 -1.78
N LEU A 81 15.78 2.48 -2.69
CA LEU A 81 14.59 3.14 -3.24
C LEU A 81 13.72 2.16 -4.03
N SER A 82 14.30 1.31 -4.87
CA SER A 82 13.54 0.32 -5.64
C SER A 82 12.88 -0.72 -4.75
N ILE A 83 13.56 -1.19 -3.70
CA ILE A 83 12.97 -2.08 -2.68
C ILE A 83 11.83 -1.38 -1.94
N PHE A 84 11.98 -0.11 -1.57
CA PHE A 84 10.93 0.66 -0.91
C PHE A 84 9.70 0.83 -1.80
N VAL A 85 9.88 1.16 -3.09
CA VAL A 85 8.78 1.25 -4.06
C VAL A 85 8.08 -0.10 -4.20
N LEU A 86 8.83 -1.21 -4.28
CA LEU A 86 8.25 -2.54 -4.37
C LEU A 86 7.41 -2.89 -3.13
N ILE A 87 7.91 -2.56 -1.93
CA ILE A 87 7.17 -2.73 -0.66
C ILE A 87 5.89 -1.89 -0.67
N CYS A 88 5.93 -0.63 -1.13
CA CYS A 88 4.75 0.22 -1.24
C CYS A 88 3.71 -0.36 -2.21
N VAL A 89 4.13 -0.89 -3.37
CA VAL A 89 3.22 -1.53 -4.33
C VAL A 89 2.55 -2.76 -3.71
N ILE A 90 3.31 -3.61 -3.02
CA ILE A 90 2.78 -4.78 -2.31
C ILE A 90 1.82 -4.33 -1.20
N ALA A 91 2.18 -3.32 -0.41
CA ALA A 91 1.33 -2.78 0.66
C ALA A 91 0.02 -2.20 0.11
N VAL A 92 0.04 -1.47 -1.00
CA VAL A 92 -1.15 -0.96 -1.68
C VAL A 92 -2.03 -2.10 -2.20
N GLY A 93 -1.41 -3.15 -2.77
CA GLY A 93 -2.13 -4.35 -3.23
C GLY A 93 -2.83 -5.08 -2.09
N ILE A 94 -2.14 -5.27 -0.96
CA ILE A 94 -2.71 -5.86 0.26
C ILE A 94 -3.82 -4.98 0.83
N TRP A 95 -3.62 -3.66 0.87
CA TRP A 95 -4.62 -2.69 1.34
C TRP A 95 -5.90 -2.74 0.51
N ASN A 96 -5.78 -2.77 -0.83
CA ASN A 96 -6.94 -2.91 -1.72
C ASN A 96 -7.68 -4.23 -1.53
N LYS A 97 -6.96 -5.35 -1.31
CA LYS A 97 -7.58 -6.66 -1.07
C LYS A 97 -8.30 -6.73 0.28
N HIS A 98 -7.75 -6.13 1.33
CA HIS A 98 -8.40 -6.08 2.65
C HIS A 98 -9.65 -5.18 2.66
N ASN A 99 -9.74 -4.21 1.75
CA ASN A 99 -10.83 -3.24 1.72
C ASN A 99 -12.15 -3.75 1.11
N SER A 100 -12.18 -5.02 0.66
CA SER A 100 -13.31 -5.65 -0.03
C SER A 100 -13.78 -6.89 0.72
N GLN A 101 -14.56 -6.70 1.79
CA GLN A 101 -15.42 -7.78 2.28
C GLN A 101 -16.69 -7.81 1.41
N SER A 102 -16.95 -8.94 0.76
CA SER A 102 -18.12 -9.15 -0.08
C SER A 102 -19.29 -9.74 0.72
N VAL A 103 -20.50 -9.34 0.36
CA VAL A 103 -21.73 -9.98 0.83
C VAL A 103 -22.11 -11.06 -0.18
N ASN A 104 -22.33 -12.28 0.29
CA ASN A 104 -22.92 -13.37 -0.51
C ASN A 104 -23.99 -14.04 0.34
N PHE A 105 -25.25 -13.78 0.02
CA PHE A 105 -26.39 -14.38 0.67
C PHE A 105 -27.31 -14.99 -0.39
N SER A 106 -27.72 -16.23 -0.19
CA SER A 106 -28.67 -16.91 -1.06
C SER A 106 -29.66 -17.68 -0.20
N MET A 107 -30.94 -17.55 -0.51
CA MET A 107 -32.02 -18.28 0.14
C MET A 107 -32.94 -18.87 -0.92
N LYS A 108 -33.13 -20.19 -0.92
CA LYS A 108 -34.00 -20.90 -1.84
C LYS A 108 -34.81 -21.93 -1.09
N ASP A 109 -36.09 -22.06 -1.41
CA ASP A 109 -36.97 -23.10 -0.85
C ASP A 109 -38.16 -23.32 -1.78
N ASP A 110 -38.71 -24.53 -1.71
CA ASP A 110 -39.95 -24.93 -2.40
C ASP A 110 -40.81 -25.70 -1.38
N LYS A 111 -41.90 -25.06 -0.91
CA LYS A 111 -42.71 -25.58 0.19
C LYS A 111 -44.18 -25.23 0.04
N THR A 112 -44.99 -26.11 0.60
CA THR A 112 -46.42 -25.92 0.76
C THR A 112 -46.74 -25.65 2.23
N TYR A 113 -47.48 -24.57 2.49
CA TYR A 113 -47.89 -24.14 3.82
C TYR A 113 -49.39 -24.36 3.99
N ARG A 114 -49.79 -24.86 5.17
CA ARG A 114 -51.21 -25.01 5.53
C ARG A 114 -51.60 -23.89 6.47
N SER A 115 -52.63 -23.13 6.12
CA SER A 115 -53.24 -22.15 6.99
C SER A 115 -54.03 -22.86 8.10
N ASN A 116 -53.80 -22.48 9.35
CA ASN A 116 -54.59 -22.95 10.49
C ASN A 116 -55.92 -22.18 10.46
N ASP A 117 -57.05 -22.78 10.89
CA ASP A 117 -58.39 -22.15 10.92
C ASP A 117 -58.51 -20.88 11.81
N THR A 118 -57.40 -20.31 12.29
CA THR A 118 -57.36 -19.01 12.96
C THR A 118 -57.23 -17.93 11.88
N ALA A 119 -58.08 -16.89 11.93
CA ALA A 119 -58.24 -15.81 10.95
C ALA A 119 -57.00 -14.93 10.70
N GLN A 120 -55.86 -15.53 10.37
CA GLN A 120 -54.62 -14.83 10.11
C GLN A 120 -54.57 -14.50 8.62
N THR A 121 -54.85 -13.24 8.30
CA THR A 121 -54.92 -12.73 6.93
C THR A 121 -53.57 -12.75 6.20
N SER A 122 -52.49 -13.11 6.88
CA SER A 122 -51.11 -13.06 6.38
C SER A 122 -50.22 -14.09 7.09
N LEU A 123 -49.36 -14.77 6.34
CA LEU A 123 -48.46 -15.84 6.78
C LEU A 123 -47.01 -15.47 6.45
N THR A 124 -46.13 -15.39 7.45
CA THR A 124 -44.69 -15.30 7.17
C THR A 124 -44.14 -16.66 6.77
N VAL A 125 -43.74 -16.79 5.51
CA VAL A 125 -43.30 -18.06 4.91
C VAL A 125 -41.78 -18.23 4.96
N ALA A 126 -41.02 -17.13 4.97
CA ALA A 126 -39.56 -17.18 5.01
C ALA A 126 -38.95 -15.96 5.70
N LYS A 127 -37.85 -16.17 6.43
CA LYS A 127 -36.98 -15.14 6.98
C LYS A 127 -35.51 -15.49 6.77
N GLY A 128 -34.74 -14.54 6.27
CA GLY A 128 -33.30 -14.64 6.08
C GLY A 128 -32.58 -13.44 6.67
N TYR A 129 -31.30 -13.59 6.98
CA TYR A 129 -30.48 -12.51 7.54
C TYR A 129 -29.14 -12.45 6.81
N PHE A 130 -28.64 -11.23 6.56
CA PHE A 130 -27.31 -11.01 6.04
C PHE A 130 -26.67 -9.76 6.65
N THR A 131 -25.35 -9.76 6.73
CA THR A 131 -24.58 -8.63 7.25
C THR A 131 -23.81 -7.98 6.12
N VAL A 132 -23.84 -6.66 6.08
CA VAL A 132 -23.06 -5.83 5.18
C VAL A 132 -21.85 -5.28 5.96
N PRO A 133 -20.64 -5.83 5.75
CA PRO A 133 -19.46 -5.43 6.52
C PRO A 133 -18.98 -4.01 6.18
N LYS A 134 -19.25 -3.54 4.97
CA LYS A 134 -18.90 -2.19 4.51
C LYS A 134 -19.98 -1.65 3.59
N ALA A 135 -20.30 -0.37 3.75
CA ALA A 135 -21.33 0.27 2.93
C ALA A 135 -20.98 0.20 1.43
N GLY A 136 -21.96 -0.17 0.60
CA GLY A 136 -21.73 -0.45 -0.81
C GLY A 136 -23.01 -0.77 -1.58
N LYS A 137 -22.87 -0.92 -2.90
CA LYS A 137 -23.96 -1.36 -3.76
C LYS A 137 -23.95 -2.88 -3.85
N LEU A 138 -25.09 -3.51 -3.57
CA LEU A 138 -25.29 -4.96 -3.70
C LEU A 138 -26.34 -5.22 -4.77
N GLU A 139 -26.12 -6.24 -5.58
CA GLU A 139 -27.10 -6.77 -6.52
C GLU A 139 -28.07 -7.69 -5.77
N VAL A 140 -29.34 -7.33 -5.76
CA VAL A 140 -30.45 -8.11 -5.20
C VAL A 140 -31.22 -8.73 -6.35
N LYS A 141 -31.33 -10.06 -6.37
CA LYS A 141 -32.12 -10.83 -7.34
C LYS A 141 -33.20 -11.59 -6.61
N VAL A 142 -34.43 -11.44 -7.06
CA VAL A 142 -35.60 -12.11 -6.51
C VAL A 142 -36.31 -12.85 -7.63
N ASN A 143 -36.59 -14.12 -7.39
CA ASN A 143 -37.58 -14.90 -8.13
C ASN A 143 -38.44 -15.59 -7.10
N ALA A 144 -39.73 -15.28 -7.01
CA ALA A 144 -40.65 -15.96 -6.11
C ALA A 144 -42.03 -16.05 -6.75
N THR A 145 -42.67 -17.20 -6.64
CA THR A 145 -43.99 -17.46 -7.23
C THR A 145 -44.84 -18.22 -6.24
N THR A 146 -46.13 -17.92 -6.22
CA THR A 146 -47.12 -18.68 -5.45
C THR A 146 -48.25 -19.16 -6.34
N ASP A 147 -48.90 -20.25 -5.93
CA ASP A 147 -50.10 -20.77 -6.60
C ASP A 147 -51.36 -19.93 -6.32
N ASN A 148 -51.42 -19.24 -5.18
CA ASN A 148 -52.56 -18.43 -4.76
C ASN A 148 -52.18 -17.37 -3.71
N GLY A 149 -52.84 -16.22 -3.78
CA GLY A 149 -52.59 -15.07 -2.91
C GLY A 149 -51.49 -14.15 -3.44
N ASN A 150 -51.04 -13.24 -2.59
CA ASN A 150 -49.96 -12.31 -2.91
C ASN A 150 -48.74 -12.58 -2.02
N LEU A 151 -47.56 -12.35 -2.58
CA LEU A 151 -46.31 -12.34 -1.87
C LEU A 151 -45.86 -10.91 -1.59
N HIS A 152 -45.27 -10.73 -0.42
CA HIS A 152 -44.67 -9.51 0.06
C HIS A 152 -43.24 -9.81 0.47
N LEU A 153 -42.28 -9.33 -0.30
CA LEU A 153 -40.87 -9.44 0.02
C LEU A 153 -40.32 -8.09 0.47
N THR A 154 -39.73 -8.06 1.66
CA THR A 154 -39.12 -6.85 2.22
C THR A 154 -37.69 -7.10 2.68
N ILE A 155 -36.83 -6.10 2.51
CA ILE A 155 -35.50 -6.05 3.14
C ILE A 155 -35.48 -4.85 4.07
N VAL A 156 -35.23 -5.11 5.36
CA VAL A 156 -35.18 -4.09 6.40
C VAL A 156 -33.90 -4.18 7.23
N ASP A 157 -33.47 -3.06 7.81
CA ASP A 157 -32.43 -3.07 8.84
C ASP A 157 -33.01 -3.33 10.25
N ASN A 158 -32.15 -3.40 11.26
CA ASN A 158 -32.54 -3.58 12.66
C ASN A 158 -33.43 -2.44 13.22
N ASN A 159 -33.47 -1.28 12.57
CA ASN A 159 -34.32 -0.15 12.93
C ASN A 159 -35.64 -0.13 12.16
N ASN A 160 -35.96 -1.21 11.43
CA ASN A 160 -37.10 -1.32 10.51
C ASN A 160 -37.09 -0.30 9.36
N HIS A 161 -35.94 0.26 8.97
CA HIS A 161 -35.90 1.03 7.72
C HIS A 161 -36.01 0.07 6.53
N HIS A 162 -36.90 0.39 5.59
CA HIS A 162 -37.11 -0.39 4.38
C HIS A 162 -36.11 0.00 3.29
N TYR A 163 -35.36 -0.98 2.78
CA TYR A 163 -34.39 -0.80 1.69
C TYR A 163 -34.89 -1.38 0.38
N TYR A 164 -35.80 -2.36 0.46
CA TYR A 164 -36.39 -3.01 -0.69
C TYR A 164 -37.76 -3.54 -0.33
N GLN A 165 -38.70 -3.41 -1.27
CA GLN A 165 -40.02 -4.00 -1.19
C GLN A 165 -40.50 -4.34 -2.59
N ILE A 166 -41.08 -5.53 -2.74
CA ILE A 166 -41.76 -5.96 -3.95
C ILE A 166 -42.94 -6.84 -3.56
N ASP A 167 -44.08 -6.61 -4.21
CA ASP A 167 -45.36 -7.23 -3.89
C ASP A 167 -45.99 -7.80 -5.17
N GLY A 168 -46.70 -8.93 -5.07
CA GLY A 168 -47.33 -9.62 -6.20
C GLY A 168 -47.33 -11.14 -6.07
N ASP A 169 -48.00 -11.82 -6.98
CA ASP A 169 -48.09 -13.29 -7.07
C ASP A 169 -46.88 -13.94 -7.76
N ASP A 170 -46.27 -13.23 -8.73
CA ASP A 170 -45.01 -13.56 -9.41
C ASP A 170 -44.00 -12.41 -9.26
N LEU A 171 -43.06 -12.58 -8.34
CA LEU A 171 -41.99 -11.63 -8.04
C LEU A 171 -40.76 -11.96 -8.88
N LYS A 172 -40.44 -11.13 -9.87
CA LYS A 172 -39.20 -11.23 -10.65
C LYS A 172 -38.52 -9.89 -10.76
N ASP A 173 -37.41 -9.73 -10.07
CA ASP A 173 -36.68 -8.46 -10.06
C ASP A 173 -35.17 -8.68 -9.86
N SER A 174 -34.38 -7.74 -10.39
CA SER A 174 -32.93 -7.75 -10.32
C SER A 174 -32.42 -6.32 -10.34
N GLN A 175 -31.97 -5.82 -9.19
CA GLN A 175 -31.54 -4.43 -9.05
C GLN A 175 -30.33 -4.25 -8.14
N LYS A 176 -29.57 -3.18 -8.37
CA LYS A 176 -28.44 -2.79 -7.54
C LYS A 176 -28.87 -1.76 -6.50
N LEU A 177 -28.86 -2.15 -5.24
CA LEU A 177 -29.27 -1.32 -4.11
C LEU A 177 -28.07 -0.92 -3.25
N TYR A 178 -28.10 0.29 -2.69
CA TYR A 178 -27.08 0.74 -1.76
C TYR A 178 -27.45 0.38 -0.32
N PHE A 179 -26.56 -0.33 0.35
CA PHE A 179 -26.69 -0.70 1.76
C PHE A 179 -25.58 -0.06 2.58
N LYS A 180 -25.92 0.40 3.79
CA LYS A 180 -24.93 0.82 4.79
C LYS A 180 -24.32 -0.40 5.46
N SER A 181 -23.20 -0.22 6.16
CA SER A 181 -22.70 -1.30 7.02
C SER A 181 -23.70 -1.59 8.14
N GLY A 182 -24.00 -2.86 8.37
CA GLY A 182 -24.98 -3.29 9.36
C GLY A 182 -25.63 -4.63 9.01
N ASP A 183 -26.58 -5.05 9.85
CA ASP A 183 -27.35 -6.28 9.68
C ASP A 183 -28.72 -6.00 9.08
N TYR A 184 -29.16 -6.93 8.22
CA TYR A 184 -30.39 -6.83 7.47
C TYR A 184 -31.19 -8.12 7.57
N CYS A 185 -32.51 -7.96 7.54
CA CYS A 185 -33.47 -9.05 7.52
C CYS A 185 -34.26 -9.01 6.21
N ILE A 186 -34.32 -10.16 5.54
CA ILE A 186 -35.20 -10.40 4.40
C ILE A 186 -36.42 -11.17 4.92
N ARG A 187 -37.62 -10.68 4.61
CA ARG A 187 -38.89 -11.32 4.97
C ARG A 187 -39.72 -11.56 3.72
N ILE A 188 -40.25 -12.77 3.59
CA ILE A 188 -41.30 -13.11 2.62
C ILE A 188 -42.57 -13.45 3.39
N THR A 189 -43.66 -12.80 3.01
CA THR A 189 -44.97 -13.00 3.63
C THR A 189 -45.99 -13.26 2.53
N ALA A 190 -46.87 -14.25 2.72
CA ALA A 190 -47.97 -14.55 1.81
C ALA A 190 -49.29 -14.08 2.44
N ASP A 191 -50.16 -13.43 1.68
CA ASP A 191 -51.48 -13.00 2.13
C ASP A 191 -52.54 -13.17 1.04
N ALA A 192 -53.79 -12.79 1.32
CA ALA A 192 -54.90 -12.79 0.36
C ALA A 192 -55.16 -14.15 -0.36
N TYR A 193 -54.68 -15.26 0.21
CA TYR A 193 -54.88 -16.60 -0.32
C TYR A 193 -56.32 -17.08 -0.06
N THR A 194 -56.96 -17.67 -1.08
CA THR A 194 -58.33 -18.20 -0.99
C THR A 194 -58.39 -19.67 -0.58
N GLU A 195 -57.28 -20.39 -0.72
CA GLU A 195 -57.14 -21.79 -0.34
C GLU A 195 -56.51 -21.94 1.03
N LYS A 196 -56.82 -23.04 1.73
CA LYS A 196 -56.18 -23.37 3.02
C LYS A 196 -54.71 -23.78 2.87
N VAL A 197 -54.24 -23.97 1.65
CA VAL A 197 -52.93 -24.48 1.31
C VAL A 197 -52.31 -23.54 0.29
N VAL A 198 -51.08 -23.12 0.52
CA VAL A 198 -50.34 -22.19 -0.37
C VAL A 198 -49.00 -22.82 -0.72
N SER A 199 -48.74 -23.03 -2.00
CA SER A 199 -47.45 -23.48 -2.52
C SER A 199 -46.58 -22.30 -2.92
N LEU A 200 -45.29 -22.37 -2.59
CA LEU A 200 -44.34 -21.29 -2.78
C LEU A 200 -42.99 -21.82 -3.24
N ASP A 201 -42.52 -21.34 -4.40
CA ASP A 201 -41.12 -21.50 -4.85
C ASP A 201 -40.46 -20.12 -4.84
N TYR A 202 -39.30 -20.00 -4.18
CA TYR A 202 -38.55 -18.77 -4.17
C TYR A 202 -37.04 -18.98 -4.18
N ASN A 203 -36.34 -18.02 -4.77
CA ASN A 203 -34.89 -17.90 -4.82
C ASN A 203 -34.49 -16.42 -4.74
N ILE A 204 -33.82 -16.06 -3.65
CA ILE A 204 -33.33 -14.72 -3.38
C ILE A 204 -31.82 -14.76 -3.27
N LYS A 205 -31.14 -13.83 -3.97
CA LYS A 205 -29.69 -13.68 -3.94
C LYS A 205 -29.31 -12.23 -3.68
N VAL A 206 -28.33 -12.01 -2.81
CA VAL A 206 -27.75 -10.71 -2.50
C VAL A 206 -26.24 -10.82 -2.58
N ASN A 207 -25.65 -10.16 -3.57
CA ASN A 207 -24.23 -10.26 -3.90
C ASN A 207 -23.59 -8.88 -4.03
N SER A 208 -22.31 -8.73 -3.67
CA SER A 208 -21.51 -7.51 -3.92
C SER A 208 -21.01 -7.38 -5.34
#